data_AF-A0A7X9CKX7-F1
#
_entry.id   AF-A0A7X9CKX7-F1
#
_cell.length_a   1.000
_cell.length_b   1.000
_cell.length_c   1.000
_cell.angle_alpha   90.00
_cell.angle_beta   90.00
_cell.angle_gamma   90.00
#
_symmetry.space_group_name_H-M   'P 1'
#
loop_
_entity.id
_entity.type
_entity.pdbx_description
1 polymer ?
#
loop_
_entity_poly.entity_id
_entity_poly.type
_entity_poly.pdbx_seq_one_letter_code
_entity_poly.pdbx_strand_id
1 'polypeptide(L)'
;MKRNKYNLVIIEILILTVIALLSLTGCTKQEKLKELKIGEYVMQDTEPEGMSYILIEEDHKFKFIRNLATSYLPMGTYSIEGNELTLYVDENESYVFTIEKDQLIFKSSNVDISQFVKKGAVFKLSEDKQVFLYDAYEELVINLKDMGYTIKAEDVEKSILLGERKWLTINESDNISVYLYESNKEMEKDASYISDDGFSYDNGREAIMIDWVSYPYFFKSENMIVLYVGDNSDIIHSLEELIGPQFAGEIM
;
A
#
# COMPACT_ATOMS: atom_id res chain seq x y z
N MET A 1 -3.67 -78.09 8.24
CA MET A 1 -3.12 -76.87 7.58
C MET A 1 -4.21 -76.06 6.85
N LYS A 2 -5.30 -75.65 7.54
CA LYS A 2 -6.42 -74.87 6.95
C LYS A 2 -6.76 -73.57 7.69
N ARG A 3 -6.23 -73.37 8.90
CA ARG A 3 -6.58 -72.25 9.80
C ARG A 3 -5.95 -70.91 9.39
N ASN A 4 -4.90 -70.93 8.56
CA ASN A 4 -4.15 -69.72 8.18
C ASN A 4 -4.78 -68.92 7.03
N LYS A 5 -5.55 -69.58 6.14
CA LYS A 5 -6.24 -68.89 5.03
C LYS A 5 -7.42 -68.05 5.51
N TYR A 6 -8.18 -68.54 6.50
CA TYR A 6 -9.32 -67.81 7.05
C TYR A 6 -8.89 -66.54 7.80
N ASN A 7 -7.78 -66.60 8.54
CA ASN A 7 -7.25 -65.42 9.23
C ASN A 7 -6.73 -64.36 8.24
N LEU A 8 -6.13 -64.77 7.12
CA LEU A 8 -5.67 -63.85 6.08
C LEU A 8 -6.85 -63.14 5.39
N VAL A 9 -7.90 -63.90 5.03
CA VAL A 9 -9.11 -63.34 4.39
C VAL A 9 -9.87 -62.41 5.34
N ILE A 10 -9.93 -62.73 6.64
CA ILE A 10 -10.57 -61.85 7.64
C ILE A 10 -9.79 -60.54 7.80
N ILE A 11 -8.45 -60.58 7.77
CA ILE A 11 -7.61 -59.38 7.84
C ILE A 11 -7.78 -58.52 6.59
N GLU A 12 -7.83 -59.11 5.40
CA GLU A 12 -8.08 -58.38 4.15
C GLU A 12 -9.45 -57.69 4.13
N ILE A 13 -10.50 -58.35 4.64
CA ILE A 13 -11.86 -57.77 4.76
C ILE A 13 -11.89 -56.63 5.80
N LEU A 14 -11.13 -56.76 6.90
CA LEU A 14 -11.02 -55.70 7.92
C LEU A 14 -10.28 -54.46 7.39
N ILE A 15 -9.23 -54.66 6.57
CA ILE A 15 -8.49 -53.55 5.95
C ILE A 15 -9.38 -52.83 4.92
N LEU A 16 -10.12 -53.58 4.10
CA LEU A 16 -11.04 -53.00 3.11
C LEU A 16 -12.19 -52.20 3.74
N THR A 17 -12.71 -52.65 4.90
CA THR A 17 -13.77 -51.93 5.62
C THR A 17 -13.26 -50.66 6.32
N VAL A 18 -12.04 -50.66 6.85
CA VAL A 18 -11.41 -49.45 7.42
C VAL A 18 -11.11 -48.40 6.33
N ILE A 19 -10.67 -48.82 5.15
CA ILE A 19 -10.45 -47.93 4.00
C ILE A 19 -11.78 -47.32 3.51
N ALA A 20 -12.87 -48.10 3.48
CA ALA A 20 -14.19 -47.60 3.11
C ALA A 20 -14.79 -46.62 4.15
N LEU A 21 -14.45 -46.79 5.43
CA LEU A 21 -14.83 -45.86 6.51
C LEU A 21 -14.03 -44.55 6.47
N LEU A 22 -12.77 -44.59 6.01
CA LEU A 22 -11.95 -43.39 5.79
C LEU A 22 -12.37 -42.57 4.56
N SER A 23 -13.12 -43.17 3.62
CA SER A 23 -13.68 -42.45 2.46
C SER A 23 -15.01 -41.71 2.74
N LEU A 24 -15.55 -41.76 3.96
CA LEU A 24 -16.82 -41.10 4.33
C LEU A 24 -16.67 -39.75 5.05
N THR A 25 -15.45 -39.24 5.25
CA THR A 25 -15.21 -37.90 5.84
C THR A 25 -14.63 -36.88 4.85
N GLY A 26 -14.65 -37.18 3.55
CA GLY A 26 -13.97 -36.38 2.52
C GLY A 26 -14.87 -35.62 1.56
N CYS A 27 -15.98 -35.04 2.02
CA CYS A 27 -16.74 -34.07 1.23
C CYS A 27 -17.31 -32.95 2.12
N THR A 28 -16.48 -32.38 2.99
CA THR A 28 -16.70 -30.99 3.38
C THR A 28 -16.36 -30.18 2.13
N LYS A 29 -17.35 -29.53 1.50
CA LYS A 29 -17.05 -28.40 0.62
C LYS A 29 -16.24 -27.43 1.45
N GLN A 30 -14.92 -27.46 1.29
CA GLN A 30 -14.06 -26.41 1.79
C GLN A 30 -14.48 -25.19 0.99
N GLU A 31 -15.38 -24.38 1.56
CA GLU A 31 -15.67 -23.06 1.00
C GLU A 31 -14.32 -22.39 0.85
N LYS A 32 -13.92 -22.18 -0.41
CA LYS A 32 -12.68 -21.50 -0.74
C LYS A 32 -12.74 -20.17 0.02
N LEU A 33 -11.90 -20.01 1.04
CA LEU A 33 -11.88 -18.79 1.84
C LEU A 33 -11.85 -17.62 0.87
N LYS A 34 -12.79 -16.67 1.02
CA LYS A 34 -12.77 -15.44 0.26
C LYS A 34 -11.55 -14.67 0.73
N GLU A 35 -10.49 -14.74 -0.06
CA GLU A 35 -9.22 -14.11 0.24
C GLU A 35 -9.37 -12.59 0.11
N LEU A 36 -8.95 -11.86 1.14
CA LEU A 36 -8.83 -10.41 1.09
C LEU A 36 -7.73 -10.06 0.09
N LYS A 37 -8.01 -9.15 -0.84
CA LYS A 37 -7.01 -8.65 -1.78
C LYS A 37 -6.37 -7.40 -1.19
N ILE A 38 -5.07 -7.26 -1.38
CA ILE A 38 -4.34 -6.02 -1.12
C ILE A 38 -4.78 -4.98 -2.15
N GLY A 39 -4.94 -3.74 -1.72
CA GLY A 39 -5.35 -2.64 -2.56
C GLY A 39 -6.40 -1.73 -1.90
N GLU A 40 -6.87 -0.79 -2.70
CA GLU A 40 -7.86 0.19 -2.27
C GLU A 40 -9.27 -0.28 -2.56
N TYR A 41 -10.13 -0.16 -1.55
CA TYR A 41 -11.55 -0.38 -1.66
C TYR A 41 -12.28 0.95 -1.52
N VAL A 42 -12.93 1.42 -2.58
CA VAL A 42 -13.62 2.73 -2.63
C VAL A 42 -15.09 2.57 -2.29
N MET A 43 -15.63 3.44 -1.43
CA MET A 43 -17.05 3.42 -1.06
C MET A 43 -17.93 3.72 -2.28
N GLN A 44 -18.94 2.88 -2.47
CA GLN A 44 -19.87 2.96 -3.59
C GLN A 44 -21.12 3.77 -3.22
N ASP A 45 -21.89 4.17 -4.24
CA ASP A 45 -23.17 4.88 -4.09
C ASP A 45 -23.06 6.21 -3.31
N THR A 46 -21.94 6.93 -3.48
CA THR A 46 -21.73 8.26 -2.90
C THR A 46 -21.49 9.32 -3.95
N GLU A 47 -21.96 10.54 -3.65
CA GLU A 47 -21.64 11.73 -4.43
C GLU A 47 -20.97 12.78 -3.52
N PRO A 48 -19.74 13.24 -3.83
CA PRO A 48 -18.87 12.73 -4.89
C PRO A 48 -18.32 11.32 -4.57
N GLU A 49 -17.99 10.56 -5.62
CA GLU A 49 -17.32 9.26 -5.51
C GLU A 49 -15.88 9.44 -4.98
N GLY A 50 -15.33 8.43 -4.31
CA GLY A 50 -13.94 8.47 -3.83
C GLY A 50 -13.71 9.22 -2.52
N MET A 51 -14.75 9.81 -1.91
CA MET A 51 -14.61 10.54 -0.64
C MET A 51 -14.24 9.65 0.55
N SER A 52 -14.51 8.34 0.46
CA SER A 52 -14.17 7.36 1.48
C SER A 52 -13.61 6.10 0.85
N TYR A 53 -12.51 5.59 1.40
CA TYR A 53 -11.88 4.36 0.94
C TYR A 53 -11.07 3.70 2.06
N ILE A 54 -10.83 2.41 1.88
CA ILE A 54 -9.99 1.59 2.76
C ILE A 54 -8.82 1.12 1.92
N LEU A 55 -7.62 1.44 2.37
CA LEU A 55 -6.40 0.90 1.84
C LEU A 55 -5.99 -0.31 2.68
N ILE A 56 -6.01 -1.51 2.07
CA ILE A 56 -5.40 -2.72 2.62
C ILE A 56 -3.99 -2.86 2.06
N GLU A 57 -3.00 -2.92 2.95
CA GLU A 57 -1.58 -2.99 2.61
C GLU A 57 -0.99 -4.36 2.92
N GLU A 58 0.22 -4.61 2.42
CA GLU A 58 1.03 -5.74 2.87
C GLU A 58 1.33 -5.64 4.39
N ASP A 59 1.88 -6.71 4.98
CA ASP A 59 2.24 -6.76 6.41
C ASP A 59 1.10 -6.48 7.41
N HIS A 60 -0.14 -6.81 7.03
CA HIS A 60 -1.33 -6.66 7.88
C HIS A 60 -1.64 -5.21 8.29
N LYS A 61 -1.29 -4.22 7.46
CA LYS A 61 -1.57 -2.80 7.72
C LYS A 61 -2.75 -2.27 6.92
N PHE A 62 -3.34 -1.17 7.41
CA PHE A 62 -4.38 -0.46 6.68
C PHE A 62 -4.36 1.05 6.93
N LYS A 63 -4.97 1.78 6.00
CA LYS A 63 -5.45 3.16 6.19
C LYS A 63 -6.95 3.21 5.88
N PHE A 64 -7.74 3.94 6.66
CA PHE A 64 -9.17 4.08 6.45
C PHE A 64 -9.61 5.53 6.39
N ILE A 65 -9.82 6.05 5.18
CA ILE A 65 -10.35 7.39 4.99
C ILE A 65 -11.87 7.33 4.99
N ARG A 66 -12.46 7.79 6.10
CA ARG A 66 -13.92 7.82 6.27
C ARG A 66 -14.55 8.97 5.48
N ASN A 67 -13.81 10.06 5.32
CA ASN A 67 -14.16 11.20 4.49
C ASN A 67 -12.91 12.05 4.22
N LEU A 68 -12.58 12.34 2.96
CA LEU A 68 -11.42 13.17 2.57
C LEU A 68 -11.44 14.60 3.15
N ALA A 69 -12.61 15.12 3.55
CA ALA A 69 -12.71 16.43 4.19
C ALA A 69 -12.37 16.40 5.70
N THR A 70 -11.98 15.25 6.24
CA THR A 70 -11.61 15.10 7.67
C THR A 70 -10.11 14.96 7.81
N SER A 71 -9.53 15.62 8.82
CA SER A 71 -8.09 15.57 9.09
C SER A 71 -7.62 14.30 9.81
N TYR A 72 -8.55 13.46 10.26
CA TYR A 72 -8.22 12.25 11.01
C TYR A 72 -8.09 11.04 10.08
N LEU A 73 -6.92 10.40 10.11
CA LEU A 73 -6.57 9.25 9.31
C LEU A 73 -6.37 8.01 10.21
N PRO A 74 -7.43 7.20 10.42
CA PRO A 74 -7.29 5.95 11.14
C PRO A 74 -6.40 4.97 10.38
N MET A 75 -5.35 4.49 11.06
CA MET A 75 -4.37 3.53 10.54
C MET A 75 -4.07 2.51 11.64
N GLY A 76 -3.62 1.32 11.25
CA GLY A 76 -3.21 0.32 12.21
C GLY A 76 -3.03 -1.05 11.59
N THR A 77 -3.47 -2.08 12.30
CA THR A 77 -3.35 -3.47 11.84
C THR A 77 -4.70 -4.12 11.61
N TYR A 78 -4.76 -5.19 10.82
CA TYR A 78 -6.00 -5.93 10.61
C TYR A 78 -5.86 -7.43 10.88
N SER A 79 -6.98 -8.04 11.27
CA SER A 79 -7.13 -9.50 11.36
C SER A 79 -8.28 -9.98 10.48
N ILE A 80 -8.21 -11.24 10.07
CA ILE A 80 -9.27 -11.90 9.31
C ILE A 80 -9.68 -13.17 10.06
N GLU A 81 -10.95 -13.24 10.44
CA GLU A 81 -11.56 -14.43 11.05
C GLU A 81 -12.71 -14.89 10.16
N GLY A 82 -12.50 -15.99 9.42
CA GLY A 82 -13.47 -16.48 8.44
C GLY A 82 -13.65 -15.49 7.28
N ASN A 83 -14.80 -14.82 7.22
CA ASN A 83 -15.10 -13.77 6.26
C ASN A 83 -15.24 -12.38 6.90
N GLU A 84 -14.84 -12.24 8.16
CA GLU A 84 -14.83 -10.95 8.84
C GLU A 84 -13.42 -10.37 8.85
N LEU A 85 -13.31 -9.14 8.35
CA LEU A 85 -12.13 -8.29 8.46
C LEU A 85 -12.35 -7.34 9.63
N THR A 86 -11.43 -7.34 10.59
CA THR A 86 -11.42 -6.33 11.65
C THR A 86 -10.18 -5.45 11.50
N LEU A 87 -10.41 -4.14 11.36
CA LEU A 87 -9.37 -3.11 11.33
C LEU A 87 -9.21 -2.55 12.74
N TYR A 88 -8.01 -2.61 13.32
CA TYR A 88 -7.69 -2.12 14.65
C TYR A 88 -6.79 -0.89 14.56
N VAL A 89 -7.31 0.27 14.96
CA VAL A 89 -6.51 1.49 15.10
C VAL A 89 -5.75 1.43 16.42
N ASP A 90 -6.49 1.19 17.51
CA ASP A 90 -5.95 0.98 18.86
C ASP A 90 -6.92 0.13 19.71
N GLU A 91 -6.76 0.14 21.05
CA GLU A 91 -7.63 -0.59 21.97
C GLU A 91 -9.08 -0.06 22.05
N ASN A 92 -9.31 1.18 21.62
CA ASN A 92 -10.57 1.91 21.72
C ASN A 92 -11.25 2.11 20.37
N GLU A 93 -10.56 1.92 19.25
CA GLU A 93 -11.09 2.16 17.90
C GLU A 93 -10.85 0.98 16.95
N SER A 94 -11.95 0.41 16.44
CA SER A 94 -11.96 -0.72 15.52
C SER A 94 -13.17 -0.74 14.60
N TYR A 95 -12.99 -1.34 13.43
CA TYR A 95 -13.99 -1.40 12.35
C TYR A 95 -14.14 -2.83 11.85
N VAL A 96 -15.37 -3.27 11.65
CA VAL A 96 -15.67 -4.65 11.21
C VAL A 96 -16.35 -4.62 9.85
N PHE A 97 -15.82 -5.43 8.92
CA PHE A 97 -16.33 -5.60 7.57
C PHE A 97 -16.57 -7.07 7.25
N THR A 98 -17.57 -7.35 6.42
CA THR A 98 -17.70 -8.64 5.74
C THR A 98 -16.90 -8.62 4.45
N ILE A 99 -16.06 -9.63 4.22
CA ILE A 99 -15.33 -9.85 2.98
C ILE A 99 -16.24 -10.59 1.99
N GLU A 100 -16.52 -9.95 0.85
CA GLU A 100 -17.31 -10.51 -0.24
C GLU A 100 -16.63 -10.37 -1.60
N LYS A 101 -15.71 -11.29 -1.91
CA LYS A 101 -14.87 -11.25 -3.12
C LYS A 101 -14.07 -9.94 -3.17
N ASP A 102 -14.41 -9.06 -4.11
CA ASP A 102 -13.76 -7.78 -4.34
C ASP A 102 -14.51 -6.64 -3.62
N GLN A 103 -15.22 -6.97 -2.54
CA GLN A 103 -16.00 -6.02 -1.75
C GLN A 103 -15.77 -6.20 -0.26
N LEU A 104 -15.81 -5.09 0.46
CA LEU A 104 -15.90 -5.00 1.90
C LEU A 104 -17.23 -4.34 2.26
N ILE A 105 -18.02 -5.00 3.10
CA ILE A 105 -19.32 -4.49 3.53
C ILE A 105 -19.22 -4.09 4.99
N PHE A 106 -19.38 -2.80 5.28
CA PHE A 106 -19.25 -2.28 6.64
C PHE A 106 -20.34 -2.86 7.56
N LYS A 107 -19.95 -3.53 8.64
CA LYS A 107 -20.87 -4.12 9.62
C LYS A 107 -21.08 -3.21 10.82
N SER A 108 -19.99 -2.75 11.41
CA SER A 108 -20.01 -2.02 12.68
C SER A 108 -18.67 -1.36 12.99
N SER A 109 -18.71 -0.42 13.92
CA SER A 109 -17.57 0.23 14.54
C SER A 109 -17.86 0.37 16.04
N ASN A 110 -16.83 0.37 16.88
CA ASN A 110 -16.96 0.70 18.30
C ASN A 110 -16.99 2.22 18.56
N VAL A 111 -16.60 3.04 17.57
CA VAL A 111 -16.76 4.50 17.54
C VAL A 111 -17.87 4.90 16.56
N ASP A 112 -18.59 5.99 16.84
CA ASP A 112 -19.66 6.45 15.95
C ASP A 112 -19.10 7.18 14.73
N ILE A 113 -19.25 6.55 13.57
CA ILE A 113 -18.87 7.10 12.26
C ILE A 113 -20.07 7.17 11.31
N SER A 114 -21.29 7.05 11.83
CA SER A 114 -22.52 6.91 11.03
C SER A 114 -22.80 8.11 10.10
N GLN A 115 -22.21 9.26 10.41
CA GLN A 115 -22.22 10.44 9.54
C GLN A 115 -21.44 10.25 8.23
N PHE A 116 -20.46 9.36 8.22
CA PHE A 116 -19.58 9.10 7.07
C PHE A 116 -19.84 7.75 6.43
N VAL A 117 -19.88 6.69 7.25
CA VAL A 117 -20.00 5.31 6.79
C VAL A 117 -21.13 4.63 7.54
N LYS A 118 -22.19 4.27 6.80
CA LYS A 118 -23.38 3.62 7.35
C LYS A 118 -23.23 2.11 7.27
N LYS A 119 -23.84 1.39 8.23
CA LYS A 119 -23.92 -0.08 8.17
C LYS A 119 -24.48 -0.53 6.82
N GLY A 120 -23.80 -1.48 6.19
CA GLY A 120 -24.11 -1.97 4.85
C GLY A 120 -23.43 -1.18 3.72
N ALA A 121 -22.68 -0.11 4.02
CA ALA A 121 -21.87 0.57 3.02
C ALA A 121 -20.92 -0.42 2.34
N VAL A 122 -20.90 -0.39 1.01
CA VAL A 122 -20.12 -1.28 0.18
C VAL A 122 -18.89 -0.53 -0.29
N PHE A 123 -17.72 -1.11 -0.04
CA PHE A 123 -16.46 -0.66 -0.59
C PHE A 123 -16.03 -1.69 -1.63
N LYS A 124 -15.75 -1.26 -2.85
CA LYS A 124 -15.36 -2.15 -3.95
C LYS A 124 -13.88 -1.94 -4.24
N LEU A 125 -13.14 -3.04 -4.44
CA LEU A 125 -11.75 -2.99 -4.86
C LEU A 125 -11.66 -2.17 -6.15
N SER A 126 -10.89 -1.09 -6.11
CA SER A 126 -10.66 -0.22 -7.25
C SER A 126 -9.78 -0.95 -8.27
N GLU A 127 -10.19 -0.89 -9.54
CA GLU A 127 -9.33 -1.26 -10.67
C GLU A 127 -8.45 -0.06 -11.10
N ASP A 128 -8.86 1.14 -10.71
CA ASP A 128 -8.16 2.40 -11.00
C ASP A 128 -7.08 2.64 -9.94
N LYS A 129 -5.83 2.40 -10.35
CA LYS A 129 -4.59 2.59 -9.57
C LYS A 129 -4.32 4.03 -9.10
N GLN A 130 -5.19 5.00 -9.42
CA GLN A 130 -4.87 6.44 -9.32
C GLN A 130 -4.87 7.00 -7.90
N VAL A 131 -5.63 6.42 -6.97
CA VAL A 131 -5.82 7.05 -5.64
C VAL A 131 -4.57 6.90 -4.75
N PHE A 132 -3.74 5.87 -4.97
CA PHE A 132 -2.44 5.72 -4.32
C PHE A 132 -1.38 6.75 -4.72
N LEU A 133 -1.50 7.37 -5.90
CA LEU A 133 -0.47 8.30 -6.40
C LEU A 133 -0.63 9.71 -5.82
N TYR A 134 -1.87 10.12 -5.52
CA TYR A 134 -2.17 11.48 -5.09
C TYR A 134 -1.95 11.67 -3.58
N ASP A 135 -2.14 10.65 -2.75
CA ASP A 135 -2.04 10.81 -1.30
C ASP A 135 -0.63 11.18 -0.83
N ALA A 136 0.40 10.40 -1.21
CA ALA A 136 1.76 10.64 -0.72
C ALA A 136 2.34 11.97 -1.24
N TYR A 137 2.01 12.33 -2.48
CA TYR A 137 2.43 13.60 -3.07
C TYR A 137 1.73 14.80 -2.41
N GLU A 138 0.41 14.76 -2.26
CA GLU A 138 -0.34 15.85 -1.62
C GLU A 138 0.02 15.96 -0.14
N GLU A 139 0.25 14.84 0.55
CA GLU A 139 0.74 14.81 1.94
C GLU A 139 2.10 15.49 2.06
N LEU A 140 3.06 15.19 1.18
CA LEU A 140 4.35 15.89 1.12
C LEU A 140 4.15 17.40 0.94
N VAL A 141 3.30 17.81 -0.02
CA VAL A 141 3.05 19.22 -0.32
C VAL A 141 2.38 19.95 0.86
N ILE A 142 1.43 19.30 1.54
CA ILE A 142 0.76 19.84 2.73
C ILE A 142 1.75 19.97 3.87
N ASN A 143 2.52 18.93 4.16
CA ASN A 143 3.47 18.93 5.27
C ASN A 143 4.57 19.98 5.07
N LEU A 144 5.08 20.16 3.84
CA LEU A 144 6.01 21.25 3.53
C LEU A 144 5.38 22.63 3.77
N LYS A 145 4.11 22.84 3.40
CA LYS A 145 3.40 24.11 3.69
C LYS A 145 3.21 24.33 5.18
N ASP A 146 2.89 23.28 5.94
CA ASP A 146 2.70 23.33 7.39
C ASP A 146 4.03 23.62 8.13
N MET A 147 5.16 23.20 7.56
CA MET A 147 6.51 23.61 7.99
C MET A 147 6.86 25.07 7.64
N GLY A 148 5.98 25.78 6.91
CA GLY A 148 6.12 27.20 6.60
C GLY A 148 6.70 27.52 5.21
N TYR A 149 6.91 26.51 4.36
CA TYR A 149 7.39 26.71 3.00
C TYR A 149 6.28 27.25 2.08
N THR A 150 6.64 28.18 1.17
CA THR A 150 5.76 28.50 0.03
C THR A 150 6.05 27.53 -1.12
N ILE A 151 5.01 26.85 -1.60
CA ILE A 151 5.13 25.80 -2.63
C ILE A 151 4.33 26.18 -3.88
N LYS A 152 5.00 26.19 -5.02
CA LYS A 152 4.37 26.19 -6.34
C LYS A 152 4.64 24.85 -7.04
N ALA A 153 3.58 24.12 -7.37
CA ALA A 153 3.67 22.82 -8.00
C ALA A 153 3.32 22.89 -9.50
N GLU A 154 4.09 22.19 -10.33
CA GLU A 154 3.87 22.11 -11.77
C GLU A 154 4.08 20.68 -12.29
N ASP A 155 3.25 20.28 -13.24
CA ASP A 155 3.48 19.09 -14.07
C ASP A 155 4.55 19.41 -15.12
N VAL A 156 5.59 18.58 -15.18
CA VAL A 156 6.71 18.78 -16.09
C VAL A 156 7.07 17.49 -16.82
N GLU A 157 7.79 17.63 -17.93
CA GLU A 157 8.30 16.47 -18.65
C GLU A 157 9.24 15.63 -17.78
N LYS A 158 9.35 14.34 -18.15
CA LYS A 158 10.28 13.40 -17.53
C LYS A 158 11.72 13.90 -17.69
N SER A 159 12.54 13.56 -16.71
CA SER A 159 13.97 13.84 -16.72
C SER A 159 14.72 12.50 -16.78
N ILE A 160 15.59 12.23 -15.81
CA ILE A 160 16.41 11.02 -15.78
C ILE A 160 15.65 9.77 -15.33
N LEU A 161 14.63 9.93 -14.48
CA LEU A 161 13.86 8.80 -13.93
C LEU A 161 12.59 8.54 -14.74
N LEU A 162 12.10 7.31 -14.68
CA LEU A 162 10.97 6.79 -15.45
C LEU A 162 9.62 7.24 -14.89
N GLY A 163 9.55 7.64 -13.62
CA GLY A 163 8.33 8.14 -12.97
C GLY A 163 7.75 9.41 -13.62
N GLU A 164 6.48 9.69 -13.37
CA GLU A 164 5.86 10.98 -13.73
C GLU A 164 6.44 12.08 -12.85
N ARG A 165 6.87 13.20 -13.45
CA ARG A 165 7.62 14.23 -12.73
C ARG A 165 6.76 15.43 -12.39
N LYS A 166 6.68 15.75 -11.11
CA LYS A 166 6.23 17.05 -10.58
C LYS A 166 7.44 17.91 -10.23
N TRP A 167 7.31 19.21 -10.43
CA TRP A 167 8.31 20.22 -10.06
C TRP A 167 7.75 21.12 -8.98
N LEU A 168 8.37 21.11 -7.79
CA LEU A 168 8.01 21.98 -6.68
C LEU A 168 9.02 23.11 -6.57
N THR A 169 8.58 24.35 -6.74
CA THR A 169 9.38 25.53 -6.39
C THR A 169 9.07 25.93 -4.95
N ILE A 170 10.11 25.92 -4.11
CA ILE A 170 10.09 26.24 -2.68
C ILE A 170 10.65 27.63 -2.46
N ASN A 171 9.94 28.47 -1.69
CA ASN A 171 10.39 29.81 -1.31
C ASN A 171 10.88 30.64 -2.52
N GLU A 172 10.22 30.47 -3.66
CA GLU A 172 10.48 31.14 -4.96
C GLU A 172 11.77 30.73 -5.69
N SER A 173 12.73 30.06 -5.06
CA SER A 173 14.06 29.79 -5.66
C SER A 173 14.49 28.33 -5.68
N ASP A 174 14.26 27.60 -4.59
CA ASP A 174 14.68 26.20 -4.47
C ASP A 174 13.73 25.30 -5.26
N ASN A 175 14.25 24.20 -5.81
CA ASN A 175 13.42 23.31 -6.61
C ASN A 175 13.60 21.85 -6.19
N ILE A 176 12.49 21.14 -6.10
CA ILE A 176 12.42 19.72 -5.83
C ILE A 176 11.76 19.02 -7.01
N SER A 177 12.41 17.99 -7.53
CA SER A 177 11.78 17.06 -8.47
C SER A 177 11.15 15.91 -7.69
N VAL A 178 9.87 15.67 -7.92
CA VAL A 178 9.14 14.55 -7.34
C VAL A 178 8.73 13.60 -8.46
N TYR A 179 9.14 12.34 -8.35
CA TYR A 179 8.85 11.30 -9.34
C TYR A 179 7.85 10.32 -8.74
N LEU A 180 6.70 10.19 -9.40
CA LEU A 180 5.59 9.33 -8.98
C LEU A 180 5.55 8.06 -9.82
N TYR A 181 5.38 6.92 -9.16
CA TYR A 181 5.37 5.60 -9.78
C TYR A 181 4.06 4.87 -9.52
N GLU A 182 3.68 3.98 -10.44
CA GLU A 182 2.47 3.16 -10.27
C GLU A 182 2.49 2.25 -9.03
N SER A 183 3.68 1.94 -8.49
CA SER A 183 3.84 1.11 -7.29
C SER A 183 5.21 1.31 -6.65
N ASN A 184 5.33 0.97 -5.37
CA ASN A 184 6.60 0.87 -4.67
C ASN A 184 7.60 -0.03 -5.43
N LYS A 185 7.13 -1.13 -6.03
CA LYS A 185 8.00 -2.04 -6.79
C LYS A 185 8.64 -1.37 -8.02
N GLU A 186 7.88 -0.60 -8.79
CA GLU A 186 8.43 0.13 -9.94
C GLU A 186 9.34 1.27 -9.50
N MET A 187 8.99 1.95 -8.39
CA MET A 187 9.85 2.94 -7.75
C MET A 187 11.20 2.35 -7.34
N GLU A 188 11.19 1.26 -6.58
CA GLU A 188 12.41 0.59 -6.08
C GLU A 188 13.30 0.10 -7.22
N LYS A 189 12.69 -0.40 -8.29
CA LYS A 189 13.40 -0.80 -9.49
C LYS A 189 14.11 0.38 -10.15
N ASP A 190 13.44 1.52 -10.28
CA ASP A 190 14.05 2.69 -10.91
C ASP A 190 15.10 3.36 -10.02
N ALA A 191 14.85 3.40 -8.71
CA ALA A 191 15.81 3.84 -7.70
C ALA A 191 17.12 3.03 -7.76
N SER A 192 17.03 1.71 -8.03
CA SER A 192 18.19 0.82 -8.09
C SER A 192 19.15 1.12 -9.25
N TYR A 193 18.74 1.94 -10.21
CA TYR A 193 19.57 2.36 -11.32
C TYR A 193 20.40 3.61 -11.01
N ILE A 194 20.10 4.31 -9.91
CA ILE A 194 20.86 5.46 -9.43
C ILE A 194 22.09 4.96 -8.67
N SER A 195 23.28 5.48 -8.97
CA SER A 195 24.47 5.18 -8.18
C SER A 195 24.37 5.72 -6.76
N ASP A 196 25.08 5.10 -5.82
CA ASP A 196 25.09 5.52 -4.40
C ASP A 196 25.43 7.01 -4.23
N ASP A 197 26.29 7.57 -5.07
CA ASP A 197 26.67 9.00 -5.06
C ASP A 197 25.65 9.92 -5.76
N GLY A 198 24.65 9.39 -6.46
CA GLY A 198 23.63 10.15 -7.17
C GLY A 198 24.09 10.82 -8.47
N PHE A 199 25.31 10.57 -8.95
CA PHE A 199 25.88 11.20 -10.16
C PHE A 199 25.78 10.34 -11.42
N SER A 200 25.19 9.14 -11.33
CA SER A 200 24.94 8.31 -12.50
C SER A 200 23.61 7.56 -12.41
N TYR A 201 23.05 7.28 -13.58
CA TYR A 201 21.85 6.46 -13.74
C TYR A 201 22.09 5.46 -14.87
N ASP A 202 21.89 4.16 -14.61
CA ASP A 202 22.03 3.09 -15.60
C ASP A 202 20.92 2.03 -15.44
N ASN A 203 19.98 2.02 -16.38
CA ASN A 203 18.87 1.04 -16.41
C ASN A 203 19.12 -0.13 -17.38
N GLY A 204 20.35 -0.30 -17.86
CA GLY A 204 20.79 -1.29 -18.83
C GLY A 204 20.39 -0.99 -20.28
N ARG A 205 19.56 0.04 -20.52
CA ARG A 205 19.23 0.55 -21.86
C ARG A 205 19.85 1.92 -22.12
N GLU A 206 19.89 2.74 -21.08
CA GLU A 206 20.48 4.07 -21.07
C GLU A 206 21.35 4.18 -19.83
N ALA A 207 22.57 4.69 -20.04
CA ALA A 207 23.54 4.97 -18.99
C ALA A 207 24.01 6.41 -19.16
N ILE A 208 23.79 7.23 -18.13
CA ILE A 208 24.13 8.66 -18.13
C ILE A 208 24.95 9.02 -16.90
N MET A 209 25.95 9.86 -17.11
CA MET A 209 26.60 10.63 -16.03
C MET A 209 25.92 11.98 -15.96
N ILE A 210 25.64 12.42 -14.73
CA ILE A 210 24.82 13.59 -14.48
C ILE A 210 25.71 14.67 -13.87
N ASP A 211 25.75 15.84 -14.51
CA ASP A 211 26.45 17.01 -14.00
C ASP A 211 25.42 17.95 -13.37
N TRP A 212 25.25 17.82 -12.05
CA TRP A 212 24.30 18.61 -11.30
C TRP A 212 24.80 20.03 -11.07
N VAL A 213 23.87 21.00 -10.97
CA VAL A 213 24.20 22.39 -10.63
C VAL A 213 24.68 22.57 -9.17
N SER A 214 24.40 21.57 -8.32
CA SER A 214 24.83 21.48 -6.92
C SER A 214 24.76 20.00 -6.47
N TYR A 215 24.77 19.72 -5.18
CA TYR A 215 24.77 18.36 -4.64
C TYR A 215 23.38 17.69 -4.76
N PRO A 216 23.29 16.46 -5.30
CA PRO A 216 22.04 15.72 -5.34
C PRO A 216 21.74 15.03 -4.01
N TYR A 217 20.48 15.07 -3.59
CA TYR A 217 19.96 14.34 -2.44
C TYR A 217 18.69 13.60 -2.88
N PHE A 218 18.75 12.27 -2.88
CA PHE A 218 17.64 11.40 -3.24
C PHE A 218 17.01 10.77 -2.00
N PHE A 219 15.70 10.99 -1.87
CA PHE A 219 14.84 10.39 -0.85
C PHE A 219 13.79 9.53 -1.53
N LYS A 220 13.23 8.55 -0.80
CA LYS A 220 12.13 7.74 -1.31
C LYS A 220 11.18 7.35 -0.19
N SER A 221 9.89 7.33 -0.51
CA SER A 221 8.84 6.82 0.37
C SER A 221 7.69 6.32 -0.50
N GLU A 222 7.03 5.26 -0.05
CA GLU A 222 5.92 4.62 -0.77
C GLU A 222 6.24 4.35 -2.25
N ASN A 223 5.57 5.02 -3.17
CA ASN A 223 5.73 4.94 -4.61
C ASN A 223 6.33 6.23 -5.21
N MET A 224 7.15 6.95 -4.45
CA MET A 224 7.71 8.24 -4.82
C MET A 224 9.22 8.30 -4.59
N ILE A 225 9.94 8.94 -5.53
CA ILE A 225 11.33 9.40 -5.35
C ILE A 225 11.34 10.91 -5.36
N VAL A 226 12.04 11.51 -4.40
CA VAL A 226 12.21 12.96 -4.28
C VAL A 226 13.68 13.30 -4.46
N LEU A 227 13.97 14.23 -5.37
CA LEU A 227 15.30 14.73 -5.67
C LEU A 227 15.36 16.22 -5.36
N TYR A 228 16.22 16.60 -4.42
CA TYR A 228 16.67 17.96 -4.21
C TYR A 228 18.10 18.12 -4.71
N VAL A 229 18.39 19.20 -5.44
CA VAL A 229 19.74 19.53 -5.92
C VAL A 229 20.10 20.91 -5.40
N GLY A 230 20.91 20.99 -4.36
CA GLY A 230 21.18 22.25 -3.65
C GLY A 230 22.07 22.07 -2.43
N ASP A 231 22.11 23.06 -1.54
CA ASP A 231 22.89 23.06 -0.30
C ASP A 231 22.11 23.63 0.89
N ASN A 232 20.80 23.87 0.72
CA ASN A 232 19.95 24.38 1.79
C ASN A 232 19.68 23.27 2.82
N SER A 233 20.38 23.32 3.95
CA SER A 233 20.25 22.35 5.02
C SER A 233 18.82 22.24 5.56
N ASP A 234 18.06 23.34 5.63
CA ASP A 234 16.71 23.31 6.20
C ASP A 234 15.78 22.46 5.33
N ILE A 235 15.91 22.57 4.00
CA ILE A 235 15.16 21.74 3.04
C ILE A 235 15.57 20.27 3.18
N ILE A 236 16.87 19.99 3.22
CA ILE A 236 17.38 18.61 3.35
C ILE A 236 16.85 17.94 4.62
N HIS A 237 16.95 18.61 5.77
CA HIS A 237 16.42 18.08 7.04
C HIS A 237 14.90 17.93 7.02
N SER A 238 14.18 18.87 6.42
CA SER A 238 12.71 18.77 6.30
C SER A 238 12.30 17.56 5.46
N LEU A 239 12.99 17.30 4.34
CA LEU A 239 12.73 16.13 3.51
C LEU A 239 13.07 14.83 4.24
N GLU A 240 14.18 14.81 4.98
CA GLU A 240 14.55 13.64 5.78
C GLU A 240 13.53 13.35 6.90
N GLU A 241 13.01 14.38 7.56
CA GLU A 241 11.95 14.26 8.58
C GLU A 241 10.63 13.74 8.00
N LEU A 242 10.23 14.23 6.82
CA LEU A 242 8.94 13.89 6.22
C LEU A 242 8.94 12.57 5.45
N ILE A 243 10.06 12.22 4.80
CA ILE A 243 10.16 11.10 3.85
C ILE A 243 10.96 9.95 4.45
N GLY A 244 12.02 10.27 5.21
CA GLY A 244 13.00 9.31 5.71
C GLY A 244 14.41 9.59 5.16
N PRO A 245 15.40 8.77 5.54
CA PRO A 245 16.80 9.02 5.21
C PRO A 245 17.06 9.03 3.70
N GLN A 246 18.04 9.83 3.28
CA GLN A 246 18.53 9.78 1.90
C GLN A 246 19.01 8.37 1.55
N PHE A 247 18.77 7.93 0.32
CA PHE A 247 19.25 6.63 -0.17
C PHE A 247 20.37 6.72 -1.20
N ALA A 248 20.55 7.88 -1.84
CA ALA A 248 21.64 8.17 -2.78
C ALA A 248 21.94 9.67 -2.81
N GLY A 249 23.16 10.04 -3.19
CA GLY A 249 23.59 11.43 -3.28
C GLY A 249 24.83 11.77 -2.45
N GLU A 250 25.05 13.06 -2.25
CA GLU A 250 26.12 13.55 -1.37
C GLU A 250 25.78 13.21 0.09
N ILE A 251 26.76 12.64 0.82
CA ILE A 251 26.61 12.34 2.24
C ILE A 251 27.05 13.57 3.04
N MET A 252 26.17 14.13 3.87
CA MET A 252 26.54 15.15 4.86
C MET A 252 27.29 14.55 6.06
#